data_AF-A0A838L615-F1
#
_entry.id   AF-A0A838L615-F1
#
_cell.length_a   1.000
_cell.length_b   1.000
_cell.length_c   1.000
_cell.angle_alpha   90.00
_cell.angle_beta   90.00
_cell.angle_gamma   90.00
#
_symmetry.space_group_name_H-M   'P 1'
#
loop_
_entity.id
_entity.type
_entity.pdbx_description
1 polymer ?
#
loop_
_entity_poly.entity_id
_entity_poly.type
_entity_poly.pdbx_seq_one_letter_code
_entity_poly.pdbx_strand_id
1 'polypeptide(L)'
;MEQIYDAAEYLFSKHGLYGVTLRDVAQRIGVHHSLLNYYFKDKKELFDAVVARRAPVTIERRNKALDEYEREAAGKPTVEGSLRAFLDTDLDLYIGADEGWKNYAALGAQISNTPEWGADLMDTHFDAIVLRLIGLLKRALPDCPEEDIFWGYHFVTGALMLTLGRTGRIDRLSGGLCESDDFAAVKARMATFMAGGFLAICEKRAIDRKESLG
;
A
#
# COMPACT_ATOMS: atom_id res chain seq x y z
N MET A 1 -25.51 -7.06 -1.42
CA MET A 1 -24.08 -7.39 -1.58
C MET A 1 -23.20 -6.23 -1.13
N GLU A 2 -23.28 -5.03 -1.73
CA GLU A 2 -22.42 -3.90 -1.33
C GLU A 2 -22.43 -3.59 0.17
N GLN A 3 -23.60 -3.52 0.82
CA GLN A 3 -23.67 -3.30 2.27
C GLN A 3 -22.93 -4.38 3.09
N ILE A 4 -22.92 -5.63 2.63
CA ILE A 4 -22.17 -6.71 3.28
C ILE A 4 -20.68 -6.47 3.13
N TYR A 5 -20.23 -6.15 1.91
CA TYR A 5 -18.82 -5.88 1.64
C TYR A 5 -18.31 -4.65 2.38
N ASP A 6 -19.07 -3.55 2.45
CA ASP A 6 -18.67 -2.35 3.18
C ASP A 6 -18.61 -2.60 4.69
N ALA A 7 -19.56 -3.36 5.23
CA ALA A 7 -19.55 -3.76 6.64
C ALA A 7 -18.37 -4.67 6.97
N ALA A 8 -18.08 -5.64 6.11
CA ALA A 8 -16.94 -6.54 6.25
C ALA A 8 -15.60 -5.82 6.10
N GLU A 9 -15.45 -4.96 5.08
CA GLU A 9 -14.27 -4.11 4.84
C GLU A 9 -13.95 -3.26 6.07
N TYR A 10 -14.97 -2.59 6.63
CA TYR A 10 -14.82 -1.86 7.89
C TYR A 10 -14.35 -2.76 9.03
N LEU A 11 -15.02 -3.89 9.29
CA LEU A 11 -14.69 -4.76 10.42
C LEU A 11 -13.28 -5.36 10.28
N PHE A 12 -12.93 -5.85 9.08
CA PHE A 12 -11.60 -6.39 8.82
C PHE A 12 -10.52 -5.31 8.92
N SER A 13 -10.79 -4.06 8.52
CA SER A 13 -9.83 -2.96 8.68
C SER A 13 -9.51 -2.65 10.15
N LYS A 14 -10.44 -2.94 11.08
CA LYS A 14 -10.28 -2.66 12.51
C LYS A 14 -9.75 -3.84 13.31
N HIS A 15 -10.10 -5.07 12.90
CA HIS A 15 -9.89 -6.27 13.72
C HIS A 15 -9.08 -7.36 13.01
N GLY A 16 -8.69 -7.14 11.76
CA GLY A 16 -8.03 -8.14 10.93
C GLY A 16 -8.94 -9.34 10.59
N LEU A 17 -8.41 -10.30 9.82
CA LEU A 17 -9.17 -11.49 9.41
C LEU A 17 -9.65 -12.31 10.61
N TYR A 18 -8.79 -12.54 11.61
CA TYR A 18 -9.11 -13.43 12.73
C TYR A 18 -10.05 -12.82 13.77
N GLY A 19 -10.11 -11.49 13.87
CA GLY A 19 -10.96 -10.78 14.83
C GLY A 19 -12.40 -10.55 14.38
N VAL A 20 -12.80 -11.04 13.21
CA VAL A 20 -14.15 -10.85 12.64
C VAL A 20 -14.81 -12.21 12.42
N THR A 21 -16.14 -12.26 12.54
CA THR A 21 -17.00 -13.39 12.16
C THR A 21 -18.10 -12.95 11.20
N LEU A 22 -18.71 -13.91 10.47
CA LEU A 22 -19.88 -13.64 9.62
C LEU A 22 -21.06 -13.07 10.43
N ARG A 23 -21.17 -13.44 11.71
CA ARG A 23 -22.19 -12.93 12.62
C ARG A 23 -22.00 -11.44 12.92
N ASP A 24 -20.76 -11.00 13.13
CA ASP A 24 -20.46 -9.58 13.38
C ASP A 24 -20.85 -8.71 12.19
N VAL A 25 -20.57 -9.19 10.97
CA VAL A 25 -20.97 -8.52 9.73
C VAL A 25 -22.50 -8.42 9.62
N ALA A 26 -23.21 -9.52 9.89
CA ALA A 26 -24.67 -9.54 9.89
C ALA A 26 -25.28 -8.55 10.89
N GLN A 27 -24.74 -8.55 12.11
CA GLN A 27 -25.16 -7.65 13.17
C GLN A 27 -24.94 -6.18 12.79
N ARG A 28 -23.80 -5.86 12.16
CA ARG A 28 -23.48 -4.48 11.74
C ARG A 28 -24.49 -3.91 10.74
N ILE A 29 -25.05 -4.74 9.87
CA ILE A 29 -26.05 -4.31 8.86
C ILE A 29 -27.49 -4.62 9.28
N GLY A 30 -27.71 -5.08 10.51
CA GLY A 30 -29.05 -5.31 11.07
C GLY A 30 -29.81 -6.49 10.44
N VAL A 31 -29.09 -7.49 9.91
CA VAL A 31 -29.71 -8.68 9.27
C VAL A 31 -29.45 -9.95 10.08
N HIS A 32 -30.26 -10.96 9.83
CA HIS A 32 -30.06 -12.27 10.44
C HIS A 32 -28.82 -12.98 9.86
N HIS A 33 -28.00 -13.61 10.71
CA HIS A 33 -26.73 -14.23 10.31
C HIS A 33 -26.86 -15.29 9.21
N SER A 34 -28.01 -15.96 9.11
CA SER A 34 -28.29 -16.94 8.05
C SER A 34 -28.21 -16.34 6.64
N LEU A 35 -28.44 -15.02 6.49
CA LEU A 35 -28.28 -14.34 5.20
C LEU A 35 -26.84 -14.38 4.72
N LEU A 36 -25.86 -14.25 5.62
CA LEU A 36 -24.45 -14.30 5.25
C LEU A 36 -24.03 -15.71 4.87
N ASN A 37 -24.51 -16.72 5.61
CA ASN A 37 -24.25 -18.13 5.28
C ASN A 37 -24.86 -18.57 3.94
N TYR A 38 -25.85 -17.83 3.42
CA TYR A 38 -26.41 -18.08 2.10
C TYR A 38 -25.46 -17.61 0.98
N TYR A 39 -24.75 -16.50 1.19
CA TYR A 39 -23.85 -15.91 0.19
C TYR A 39 -22.40 -16.36 0.30
N PHE A 40 -21.97 -16.77 1.50
CA PHE A 40 -20.59 -17.14 1.78
C PHE A 40 -20.55 -18.46 2.52
N LYS A 41 -19.77 -19.40 1.99
CA LYS A 41 -19.43 -20.68 2.60
C LYS A 41 -18.74 -20.48 3.94
N ASP A 42 -17.82 -19.52 3.99
CA ASP A 42 -17.06 -19.20 5.19
C ASP A 42 -16.56 -17.74 5.20
N LYS A 43 -15.91 -17.36 6.30
CA LYS A 43 -15.33 -16.02 6.47
C LYS A 43 -14.23 -15.71 5.45
N LYS A 44 -13.45 -16.73 5.06
CA LYS A 44 -12.33 -16.54 4.15
C LYS A 44 -12.83 -16.16 2.76
N GLU A 45 -13.92 -16.78 2.31
CA GLU A 45 -14.58 -16.39 1.05
C GLU A 45 -15.08 -14.94 1.08
N LEU A 46 -15.70 -14.49 2.18
CA LEU A 46 -16.10 -13.09 2.34
C LEU A 46 -14.89 -12.14 2.33
N PHE A 47 -13.82 -12.51 3.03
CA PHE A 47 -12.60 -11.72 3.07
C PHE A 47 -11.96 -11.59 1.68
N ASP A 48 -11.83 -12.70 0.95
CA ASP A 48 -11.28 -12.72 -0.40
C ASP A 48 -12.14 -11.88 -1.36
N ALA A 49 -13.47 -11.95 -1.23
CA ALA A 49 -14.39 -11.14 -2.04
C ALA A 49 -14.23 -9.63 -1.78
N VAL A 50 -14.03 -9.23 -0.51
CA VAL A 50 -13.77 -7.82 -0.15
C VAL A 50 -12.46 -7.33 -0.78
N VAL A 51 -11.39 -8.14 -0.72
CA VAL A 51 -10.10 -7.78 -1.33
C VAL A 51 -10.21 -7.71 -2.85
N ALA A 52 -10.82 -8.72 -3.47
CA ALA A 52 -10.98 -8.83 -4.92
C ALA A 52 -11.83 -7.70 -5.51
N ARG A 53 -12.77 -7.13 -4.74
CA ARG A 53 -13.57 -5.97 -5.17
C ARG A 53 -12.72 -4.72 -5.42
N ARG A 54 -11.67 -4.50 -4.63
CA ARG A 54 -10.90 -3.24 -4.60
C ARG A 54 -9.55 -3.34 -5.29
N ALA A 55 -8.89 -4.51 -5.24
CA ALA A 55 -7.55 -4.70 -5.77
C ALA A 55 -7.43 -4.30 -7.25
N PRO A 56 -8.30 -4.75 -8.17
CA PRO A 56 -8.20 -4.40 -9.60
C PRO A 56 -8.24 -2.89 -9.85
N VAL A 57 -9.06 -2.15 -9.10
CA VAL A 57 -9.18 -0.70 -9.23
C VAL A 57 -7.87 0.00 -8.85
N THR A 58 -7.25 -0.41 -7.74
CA THR A 58 -5.95 0.18 -7.34
C THR A 58 -4.84 -0.18 -8.32
N ILE A 59 -4.84 -1.40 -8.85
CA ILE A 59 -3.85 -1.88 -9.82
C ILE A 59 -3.98 -1.13 -11.14
N GLU A 60 -5.20 -0.96 -11.66
CA GLU A 60 -5.46 -0.22 -12.89
C GLU A 60 -5.01 1.25 -12.77
N ARG A 61 -5.34 1.91 -11.66
CA ARG A 61 -4.94 3.31 -11.41
C ARG A 61 -3.42 3.45 -11.35
N ARG A 62 -2.72 2.56 -10.63
CA ARG A 62 -1.24 2.59 -10.57
C ARG A 62 -0.62 2.30 -11.93
N ASN A 63 -1.12 1.32 -12.68
CA ASN A 63 -0.60 1.03 -14.02
C ASN A 63 -0.70 2.26 -14.92
N LYS A 64 -1.87 2.93 -14.94
CA LYS A 64 -2.07 4.14 -15.74
C LYS A 64 -1.13 5.27 -15.33
N ALA A 65 -0.96 5.51 -14.03
CA ALA A 65 -0.06 6.54 -13.54
C ALA A 65 1.42 6.26 -13.87
N LEU A 66 1.85 4.99 -13.78
CA LEU A 66 3.19 4.60 -14.22
C LEU A 66 3.36 4.76 -15.75
N ASP A 67 2.36 4.41 -16.56
CA ASP A 67 2.40 4.59 -18.01
C ASP A 67 2.54 6.07 -18.40
N GLU A 68 1.78 6.95 -17.74
CA GLU A 68 1.84 8.40 -17.93
C GLU A 68 3.22 8.94 -17.54
N TYR A 69 3.72 8.56 -16.36
CA TYR A 69 5.04 8.97 -15.90
C TYR A 69 6.18 8.46 -16.80
N GLU A 70 6.11 7.21 -17.27
CA GLU A 70 7.12 6.65 -18.18
C GLU A 70 7.22 7.43 -19.49
N ARG A 71 6.08 7.89 -20.01
CA ARG A 71 6.03 8.76 -21.20
C ARG A 71 6.64 10.13 -20.92
N GLU A 72 6.29 10.75 -19.80
CA GLU A 72 6.77 12.09 -19.42
C GLU A 72 8.27 12.09 -19.11
N ALA A 73 8.77 11.03 -18.47
CA ALA A 73 10.17 10.86 -18.13
C ALA A 73 11.08 10.72 -19.38
N ALA A 74 10.52 10.41 -20.55
CA ALA A 74 11.23 10.30 -21.83
C ALA A 74 12.52 9.46 -21.74
N GLY A 75 12.46 8.31 -21.05
CA GLY A 75 13.58 7.40 -20.86
C GLY A 75 14.56 7.79 -19.75
N LYS A 76 14.29 8.86 -18.99
CA LYS A 76 15.11 9.35 -17.87
C LYS A 76 14.29 9.44 -16.58
N PRO A 77 13.78 8.33 -16.05
CA PRO A 77 13.04 8.36 -14.80
C PRO A 77 13.94 8.82 -13.65
N THR A 78 13.38 9.58 -12.73
CA THR A 78 13.98 9.88 -11.43
C THR A 78 13.42 8.97 -10.35
N VAL A 79 14.15 8.80 -9.25
CA VAL A 79 13.67 8.05 -8.08
C VAL A 79 12.40 8.68 -7.52
N GLU A 80 12.42 9.99 -7.25
CA GLU A 80 11.28 10.70 -6.69
C GLU A 80 10.06 10.65 -7.62
N GLY A 81 10.23 10.90 -8.92
CA GLY A 81 9.11 10.84 -9.86
C GLY A 81 8.48 9.44 -9.95
N SER A 82 9.31 8.39 -9.92
CA SER A 82 8.83 7.00 -9.93
C SER A 82 8.02 6.69 -8.67
N LEU A 83 8.51 7.13 -7.51
CA LEU A 83 7.83 6.96 -6.23
C LEU A 83 6.54 7.79 -6.18
N ARG A 84 6.53 9.03 -6.69
CA ARG A 84 5.32 9.86 -6.78
C ARG A 84 4.26 9.21 -7.65
N ALA A 85 4.61 8.78 -8.85
CA ALA A 85 3.66 8.13 -9.75
C ALA A 85 2.99 6.89 -9.10
N PHE A 86 3.75 6.13 -8.31
CA PHE A 86 3.22 4.98 -7.59
C PHE A 86 2.41 5.35 -6.33
N LEU A 87 3.00 6.14 -5.41
CA LEU A 87 2.44 6.43 -4.09
C LEU A 87 1.31 7.46 -4.15
N ASP A 88 1.49 8.54 -4.91
CA ASP A 88 0.52 9.64 -4.96
C ASP A 88 -0.81 9.16 -5.56
N THR A 89 -0.79 8.14 -6.43
CA THR A 89 -1.99 7.54 -7.01
C THR A 89 -2.96 6.98 -5.96
N ASP A 90 -2.44 6.28 -4.95
CA ASP A 90 -3.26 5.76 -3.86
C ASP A 90 -3.61 6.85 -2.86
N LEU A 91 -2.65 7.71 -2.52
CA LEU A 91 -2.91 8.82 -1.59
C LEU A 91 -4.00 9.74 -2.14
N ASP A 92 -4.00 10.05 -3.44
CA ASP A 92 -5.06 10.82 -4.09
C ASP A 92 -6.41 10.11 -4.07
N LEU A 93 -6.42 8.76 -4.14
CA LEU A 93 -7.66 8.00 -3.94
C LEU A 93 -8.20 8.28 -2.55
N TYR A 94 -7.37 8.14 -1.51
CA TYR A 94 -7.81 8.22 -0.12
C TYR A 94 -8.13 9.65 0.34
N ILE A 95 -7.50 10.66 -0.25
CA ILE A 95 -7.79 12.08 -0.01
C ILE A 95 -9.20 12.42 -0.54
N GLY A 96 -9.55 11.95 -1.75
CA GLY A 96 -10.81 12.28 -2.41
C GLY A 96 -11.97 11.32 -2.15
N ALA A 97 -11.72 10.19 -1.50
CA ALA A 97 -12.70 9.11 -1.37
C ALA A 97 -13.47 9.09 -0.04
N ASP A 98 -14.52 8.27 -0.02
CA ASP A 98 -15.26 7.91 1.17
C ASP A 98 -14.43 7.11 2.19
N GLU A 99 -14.99 6.90 3.39
CA GLU A 99 -14.37 6.08 4.43
C GLU A 99 -14.16 4.62 4.02
N GLY A 100 -14.89 4.09 3.02
CA GLY A 100 -14.70 2.74 2.51
C GLY A 100 -13.29 2.55 1.94
N TRP A 101 -12.85 3.46 1.06
CA TRP A 101 -11.50 3.41 0.52
C TRP A 101 -10.41 3.53 1.59
N LYS A 102 -10.63 4.35 2.63
CA LYS A 102 -9.69 4.43 3.75
C LYS A 102 -9.71 3.17 4.62
N ASN A 103 -10.85 2.50 4.79
CA ASN A 103 -10.94 1.20 5.44
C ASN A 103 -10.20 0.13 4.63
N TYR A 104 -10.32 0.15 3.29
CA TYR A 104 -9.58 -0.74 2.42
C TYR A 104 -8.06 -0.52 2.53
N ALA A 105 -7.61 0.74 2.61
CA ALA A 105 -6.21 1.06 2.83
C ALA A 105 -5.68 0.48 4.16
N ALA A 106 -6.44 0.68 5.24
CA ALA A 106 -6.12 0.12 6.56
C ALA A 106 -6.16 -1.42 6.57
N LEU A 107 -7.07 -2.04 5.80
CA LEU A 107 -7.09 -3.48 5.58
C LEU A 107 -5.81 -3.96 4.87
N GLY A 108 -5.37 -3.26 3.82
CA GLY A 108 -4.10 -3.54 3.14
C GLY A 108 -2.90 -3.49 4.10
N ALA A 109 -2.89 -2.53 5.04
CA ALA A 109 -1.88 -2.46 6.08
C ALA A 109 -1.91 -3.68 7.03
N GLN A 110 -3.10 -4.14 7.44
CA GLN A 110 -3.25 -5.34 8.27
C GLN A 110 -2.75 -6.60 7.54
N ILE A 111 -3.13 -6.76 6.27
CA ILE A 111 -2.71 -7.89 5.43
C ILE A 111 -1.20 -7.92 5.30
N SER A 112 -0.59 -6.79 4.92
CA SER A 112 0.85 -6.68 4.67
C SER A 112 1.70 -6.98 5.90
N ASN A 113 1.14 -6.81 7.10
CA ASN A 113 1.83 -7.10 8.36
C ASN A 113 1.45 -8.46 8.96
N THR A 114 0.79 -9.34 8.20
CA THR A 114 0.41 -10.70 8.65
C THR A 114 1.45 -11.74 8.17
N PRO A 115 2.26 -12.34 9.06
CA PRO A 115 3.39 -13.19 8.66
C PRO A 115 3.04 -14.51 7.97
N GLU A 116 1.88 -15.10 8.27
CA GLU A 116 1.55 -16.47 7.84
C GLU A 116 1.04 -16.57 6.40
N TRP A 117 0.34 -15.54 5.91
CA TRP A 117 -0.35 -15.57 4.61
C TRP A 117 -0.46 -14.20 3.94
N GLY A 118 -0.05 -13.13 4.63
CA GLY A 118 -0.18 -11.76 4.14
C GLY A 118 0.67 -11.52 2.89
N ALA A 119 1.90 -12.04 2.90
CA ALA A 119 2.81 -12.00 1.75
C ALA A 119 2.17 -12.68 0.52
N ASP A 120 1.76 -13.95 0.63
CA ASP A 120 1.16 -14.70 -0.49
C ASP A 120 -0.02 -13.97 -1.15
N LEU A 121 -0.88 -13.33 -0.35
CA LEU A 121 -2.00 -12.55 -0.87
C LEU A 121 -1.53 -11.28 -1.58
N MET A 122 -0.57 -10.55 -0.99
CA MET A 122 0.00 -9.36 -1.62
C MET A 122 0.73 -9.73 -2.93
N ASP A 123 1.50 -10.81 -2.93
CA ASP A 123 2.24 -11.32 -4.10
C ASP A 123 1.27 -11.60 -5.26
N THR A 124 0.18 -12.32 -4.96
CA THR A 124 -0.84 -12.70 -5.95
C THR A 124 -1.46 -11.49 -6.68
N HIS A 125 -1.63 -10.37 -5.98
CA HIS A 125 -2.34 -9.21 -6.52
C HIS A 125 -1.41 -8.08 -6.99
N PHE A 126 -0.26 -7.88 -6.37
CA PHE A 126 0.52 -6.64 -6.52
C PHE A 126 1.93 -6.83 -7.09
N ASP A 127 2.46 -8.06 -7.19
CA ASP A 127 3.84 -8.27 -7.66
C ASP A 127 4.12 -7.63 -9.01
N ALA A 128 3.21 -7.81 -9.97
CA ALA A 128 3.40 -7.26 -11.31
C ALA A 128 3.57 -5.74 -11.29
N ILE A 129 2.76 -5.01 -10.51
CA ILE A 129 2.85 -3.55 -10.44
C ILE A 129 4.07 -3.10 -9.61
N VAL A 130 4.43 -3.84 -8.57
CA VAL A 130 5.64 -3.58 -7.77
C VAL A 130 6.89 -3.75 -8.61
N LEU A 131 7.01 -4.85 -9.37
CA LEU A 131 8.15 -5.11 -10.23
C LEU A 131 8.28 -4.06 -11.35
N ARG A 132 7.17 -3.47 -11.83
CA ARG A 132 7.21 -2.31 -12.72
C ARG A 132 7.86 -1.08 -12.07
N LEU A 133 7.47 -0.75 -10.83
CA LEU A 133 8.13 0.32 -10.06
C LEU A 133 9.61 0.01 -9.84
N ILE A 134 9.97 -1.22 -9.46
CA ILE A 134 11.37 -1.63 -9.29
C ILE A 134 12.14 -1.44 -10.61
N GLY A 135 11.57 -1.78 -11.76
CA GLY A 135 12.17 -1.54 -13.07
C GLY A 135 12.44 -0.05 -13.34
N LEU A 136 11.52 0.83 -12.95
CA LEU A 136 11.70 2.27 -13.00
C LEU A 136 12.86 2.75 -12.10
N LEU A 137 12.91 2.26 -10.86
CA LEU A 137 13.96 2.60 -9.90
C LEU A 137 15.34 2.12 -10.37
N LYS A 138 15.44 0.92 -10.93
CA LYS A 138 16.68 0.39 -11.55
C LYS A 138 17.17 1.27 -12.69
N ARG A 139 16.27 1.77 -13.54
CA ARG A 139 16.64 2.72 -14.61
C ARG A 139 17.09 4.07 -14.07
N ALA A 140 16.49 4.54 -12.98
CA ALA A 140 16.87 5.78 -12.32
C ALA A 140 18.22 5.67 -11.57
N LEU A 141 18.61 4.46 -11.17
CA LEU A 141 19.79 4.15 -10.36
C LEU A 141 20.60 3.00 -10.97
N PRO A 142 21.14 3.14 -12.20
CA PRO A 142 21.75 2.03 -12.94
C PRO A 142 23.00 1.43 -12.27
N ASP A 143 23.72 2.22 -11.47
CA ASP A 143 24.92 1.80 -10.76
C ASP A 143 24.63 1.26 -9.35
N CYS A 144 23.37 1.31 -8.90
CA CYS A 144 22.99 0.84 -7.57
C CYS A 144 22.83 -0.69 -7.55
N PRO A 145 23.34 -1.39 -6.53
CA PRO A 145 23.06 -2.80 -6.37
C PRO A 145 21.56 -3.07 -6.28
N GLU A 146 21.09 -4.11 -6.98
CA GLU A 146 19.65 -4.43 -6.96
C GLU A 146 19.14 -4.74 -5.54
N GLU A 147 19.97 -5.34 -4.68
CA GLU A 147 19.60 -5.62 -3.27
C GLU A 147 19.18 -4.35 -2.54
N ASP A 148 19.91 -3.25 -2.76
CA ASP A 148 19.67 -1.98 -2.07
C ASP A 148 18.41 -1.30 -2.63
N ILE A 149 18.08 -1.54 -3.91
CA ILE A 149 16.80 -1.09 -4.50
C ILE A 149 15.62 -1.84 -3.86
N PHE A 150 15.72 -3.15 -3.68
CA PHE A 150 14.68 -3.94 -3.01
C PHE A 150 14.53 -3.56 -1.53
N TRP A 151 15.64 -3.34 -0.81
CA TRP A 151 15.59 -2.83 0.57
C TRP A 151 14.99 -1.42 0.65
N GLY A 152 15.34 -0.53 -0.28
CA GLY A 152 14.72 0.78 -0.38
C GLY A 152 13.22 0.69 -0.60
N TYR A 153 12.78 -0.21 -1.48
CA TYR A 153 11.35 -0.46 -1.69
C TYR A 153 10.67 -1.02 -0.43
N HIS A 154 11.33 -1.93 0.31
CA HIS A 154 10.84 -2.43 1.59
C HIS A 154 10.63 -1.30 2.60
N PHE A 155 11.54 -0.31 2.66
CA PHE A 155 11.37 0.86 3.52
C PHE A 155 10.21 1.76 3.08
N VAL A 156 10.05 1.96 1.76
CA VAL A 156 8.90 2.67 1.19
C VAL A 156 7.59 2.00 1.59
N THR A 157 7.48 0.68 1.38
CA THR A 157 6.27 -0.07 1.71
C THR A 157 6.01 -0.12 3.20
N GLY A 158 7.03 -0.28 4.04
CA GLY A 158 6.88 -0.22 5.50
C GLY A 158 6.29 1.11 5.98
N ALA A 159 6.78 2.23 5.46
CA ALA A 159 6.24 3.54 5.80
C ALA A 159 4.83 3.78 5.23
N LEU A 160 4.56 3.31 4.01
CA LEU A 160 3.23 3.36 3.41
C LEU A 160 2.24 2.55 4.27
N MET A 161 2.54 1.30 4.60
CA MET A 161 1.64 0.45 5.39
C MET A 161 1.40 1.01 6.79
N LEU A 162 2.42 1.56 7.45
CA LEU A 162 2.24 2.25 8.74
C LEU A 162 1.29 3.45 8.60
N THR A 163 1.42 4.21 7.51
CA THR A 163 0.55 5.35 7.21
C THR A 163 -0.89 4.92 6.97
N LEU A 164 -1.10 3.93 6.11
CA LEU A 164 -2.44 3.41 5.79
C LEU A 164 -3.12 2.77 7.02
N GLY A 165 -2.34 2.29 7.98
CA GLY A 165 -2.83 1.75 9.24
C GLY A 165 -3.48 2.78 10.18
N ARG A 166 -3.31 4.10 9.94
CA ARG A 166 -4.00 5.20 10.64
C ARG A 166 -4.04 5.01 12.17
N THR A 167 -2.90 4.70 12.76
CA THR A 167 -2.82 4.20 14.16
C THR A 167 -3.04 5.28 15.21
N GLY A 168 -3.09 6.57 14.83
CA GLY A 168 -3.14 7.70 15.76
C GLY A 168 -1.86 7.93 16.58
N ARG A 169 -0.78 7.16 16.33
CA ARG A 169 0.46 7.27 17.10
C ARG A 169 1.17 8.61 16.86
N ILE A 170 1.24 9.06 15.61
CA ILE A 170 1.92 10.32 15.25
C ILE A 170 1.15 11.53 15.80
N ASP A 171 -0.17 11.43 15.87
CA ASP A 171 -1.09 12.41 16.42
C ASP A 171 -0.75 12.68 17.88
N ARG A 172 -0.62 11.61 18.66
CA ARG A 172 -0.23 11.69 20.08
C ARG A 172 1.21 12.14 20.25
N LEU A 173 2.13 11.56 19.47
CA LEU A 173 3.57 11.85 19.57
C LEU A 173 3.90 13.31 19.26
N SER A 174 3.19 13.88 18.30
CA SER A 174 3.38 15.26 17.85
C SER A 174 2.54 16.28 18.62
N GLY A 175 1.72 15.84 19.58
CA GLY A 175 0.80 16.73 20.30
C GLY A 175 -0.28 17.35 19.38
N GLY A 176 -0.67 16.66 18.31
CA GLY A 176 -1.65 17.12 17.32
C GLY A 176 -1.07 17.95 16.18
N LEU A 177 0.26 18.09 16.07
CA LEU A 177 0.88 18.79 14.92
C LEU A 177 0.80 17.98 13.61
N CYS A 178 0.73 16.66 13.72
CA CYS A 178 0.54 15.73 12.60
C CYS A 178 -0.72 14.91 12.86
N GLU A 179 -1.49 14.59 11.82
CA GLU A 179 -2.66 13.72 11.92
C GLU A 179 -2.44 12.47 11.06
N SER A 180 -2.69 11.29 11.63
CA SER A 180 -2.51 10.02 10.90
C SER A 180 -3.51 9.82 9.75
N ASP A 181 -4.55 10.64 9.69
CA ASP A 181 -5.55 10.69 8.62
C ASP A 181 -5.26 11.74 7.55
N ASP A 182 -4.24 12.58 7.73
CA ASP A 182 -3.85 13.61 6.75
C ASP A 182 -2.94 13.03 5.66
N PHE A 183 -3.58 12.33 4.71
CA PHE A 183 -2.89 11.80 3.55
C PHE A 183 -2.29 12.87 2.63
N ALA A 184 -2.81 14.11 2.65
CA ALA A 184 -2.23 15.20 1.89
C ALA A 184 -0.87 15.63 2.46
N ALA A 185 -0.75 15.71 3.79
CA ALA A 185 0.52 15.96 4.45
C ALA A 185 1.53 14.82 4.20
N VAL A 186 1.08 13.57 4.15
CA VAL A 186 1.93 12.43 3.77
C VAL A 186 2.42 12.59 2.33
N LYS A 187 1.49 12.80 1.37
CA LYS A 187 1.80 12.96 -0.06
C LYS A 187 2.82 14.07 -0.32
N ALA A 188 2.74 15.17 0.43
CA ALA A 188 3.68 16.28 0.31
C ALA A 188 5.14 15.91 0.66
N ARG A 189 5.38 14.80 1.38
CA ARG A 189 6.69 14.49 1.98
C ARG A 189 7.25 13.12 1.63
N MET A 190 6.40 12.09 1.57
CA MET A 190 6.85 10.69 1.57
C MET A 190 7.75 10.35 0.38
N ALA A 191 7.36 10.69 -0.84
CA ALA A 191 8.15 10.36 -2.03
C ALA A 191 9.53 11.02 -2.02
N THR A 192 9.60 12.32 -1.66
CA THR A 192 10.87 13.06 -1.54
C THR A 192 11.76 12.47 -0.44
N PHE A 193 11.20 12.20 0.74
CA PHE A 193 11.94 11.60 1.86
C PHE A 193 12.54 10.25 1.47
N MET A 194 11.74 9.39 0.84
CA MET A 194 12.18 8.06 0.41
C MET A 194 13.22 8.14 -0.69
N ALA A 195 13.03 9.01 -1.69
CA ALA A 195 14.00 9.21 -2.75
C ALA A 195 15.39 9.62 -2.21
N GLY A 196 15.42 10.51 -1.21
CA GLY A 196 16.67 10.86 -0.52
C GLY A 196 17.36 9.64 0.13
N GLY A 197 16.59 8.73 0.72
CA GLY A 197 17.11 7.48 1.29
C GLY A 197 17.73 6.55 0.24
N PHE A 198 17.06 6.35 -0.91
CA PHE A 198 17.62 5.59 -2.02
C PHE A 198 18.94 6.19 -2.52
N LEU A 199 18.96 7.50 -2.77
CA LEU A 199 20.14 8.20 -3.28
C LEU A 199 21.31 8.06 -2.29
N ALA A 200 21.06 8.28 -1.00
CA ALA A 200 22.10 8.18 0.03
C ALA A 200 22.71 6.77 0.15
N ILE A 201 21.89 5.71 0.09
CA ILE A 201 22.37 4.33 0.18
C ILE A 201 23.14 3.94 -1.09
N CYS A 202 22.57 4.26 -2.27
CA CYS A 202 23.17 3.90 -3.55
C CYS A 202 24.48 4.63 -3.83
N GLU A 203 24.58 5.94 -3.51
CA GLU A 203 25.83 6.71 -3.66
C GLU A 203 26.96 6.12 -2.81
N LYS A 204 26.68 5.79 -1.55
CA LYS A 204 27.66 5.20 -0.63
C LYS A 204 28.17 3.85 -1.17
N ARG A 205 27.27 2.97 -1.60
CA ARG A 205 27.62 1.64 -2.10
C ARG A 205 28.39 1.68 -3.41
N ALA A 206 28.12 2.67 -4.27
CA ALA A 206 28.89 2.89 -5.48
C ALA A 206 30.34 3.32 -5.18
N ILE A 207 30.57 4.10 -4.12
CA ILE A 207 31.90 4.47 -3.64
C ILE A 207 32.62 3.23 -3.08
N ASP A 208 31.98 2.51 -2.14
CA ASP A 208 32.56 1.33 -1.49
C ASP A 208 33.00 0.26 -2.53
N ARG A 209 32.21 0.05 -3.59
CA ARG A 209 32.57 -0.87 -4.67
C ARG A 209 33.78 -0.42 -5.47
N LYS A 210 33.88 0.87 -5.80
CA LYS A 210 35.04 1.41 -6.52
C LYS A 210 36.33 1.28 -5.70
N GLU A 211 36.26 1.48 -4.39
CA GLU A 211 37.39 1.31 -3.48
C GLU A 211 37.80 -0.15 -3.29
N SER A 212 36.86 -1.10 -3.31
CA SER A 212 37.15 -2.54 -3.19
C SER A 212 37.81 -3.17 -4.43
N LEU A 213 37.78 -2.47 -5.57
CA LEU A 213 38.31 -2.92 -6.86
C LEU A 213 39.65 -2.25 -7.24
N GLY A 214 40.12 -1.29 -6.44
CA GLY A 214 41.40 -0.57 -6.64
C GLY A 214 42.49 -1.05 -5.68
#